data_AF-A0ABD2RQA2-F1
#
_entry.id   AF-A0ABD2RQA2-F1
#
_cell.length_a   1.000
_cell.length_b   1.000
_cell.length_c   1.000
_cell.angle_alpha   90.00
_cell.angle_beta   90.00
_cell.angle_gamma   90.00
#
_symmetry.space_group_name_H-M   'P 1'
#
loop_
_entity.id
_entity.type
_entity.pdbx_description
1 polymer ?
#
loop_
_entity_poly.entity_id
_entity_poly.type
_entity_poly.pdbx_seq_one_letter_code
_entity_poly.pdbx_strand_id
1 'polypeptide(L)'
;MSDDEREEKELDLTSPEVVTKYKGAAEIVNKALQLVVSECKPKAKIVDLCEKGDAFIKEQTGNMYKNVKKKIERGVAFPTCISVNNIVCHFSPLSSDETILEEGDMVKIDMGCHIDGFIAVVAHTHVVQGGPVTGRAADVLAAANTAAEVALRLVRPGRKNSDVTEAIQKVAAAYDCKIVEGVLSHQMKQFVIDGNKVVLSVSNPDTRVDDAEFEENEVYSVDIVTSTGEGKPKLLDEKQTTIYKRAVDKSYNLKMKASRFIFSEISQKFPIMPFTARDLEEKRARLGLVECVNHDLLQPYPVLHEKPGDLVAHIKFTVLLMPNGSDRITSHALQELSPAKTIDDEPEIKTWLALPVKTKKKGGGKKKKGKKGESSQADPMEGEPNVAES
;
A
#
# COMPACT_ATOMS: atom_id res chain seq x y z
N MET A 1 -31.46 29.19 15.49
CA MET A 1 -31.34 28.54 14.18
C MET A 1 -30.56 27.28 14.46
N SER A 2 -31.13 26.12 14.12
CA SER A 2 -30.59 24.81 14.48
C SER A 2 -29.20 24.62 13.88
N ASP A 3 -28.25 24.25 14.72
CA ASP A 3 -27.00 23.61 14.33
C ASP A 3 -27.36 22.23 13.75
N ASP A 4 -27.77 22.21 12.48
CA ASP A 4 -27.63 21.02 11.66
C ASP A 4 -26.13 20.93 11.31
N GLU A 5 -25.35 20.39 12.25
CA GLU A 5 -24.12 19.68 11.91
C GLU A 5 -24.53 18.57 10.94
N ARG A 6 -24.53 18.89 9.64
CA ARG A 6 -24.52 17.85 8.62
C ARG A 6 -23.23 17.08 8.86
N GLU A 7 -23.33 15.95 9.56
CA GLU A 7 -22.28 14.95 9.56
C GLU A 7 -21.92 14.72 8.09
N GLU A 8 -20.78 15.26 7.66
CA GLU A 8 -20.26 14.99 6.32
C GLU A 8 -20.01 13.49 6.30
N LYS A 9 -20.94 12.77 5.68
CA LYS A 9 -20.89 11.31 5.62
C LYS A 9 -19.55 10.91 5.00
N GLU A 10 -18.75 10.18 5.77
CA GLU A 10 -17.47 9.65 5.31
C GLU A 10 -17.68 8.87 4.00
N LEU A 11 -16.93 9.25 2.96
CA LEU A 11 -17.00 8.60 1.66
C LEU A 11 -16.20 7.30 1.69
N ASP A 12 -16.87 6.19 1.37
CA ASP A 12 -16.29 4.84 1.39
C ASP A 12 -16.47 4.10 0.05
N LEU A 13 -16.11 2.81 0.03
CA LEU A 13 -16.19 1.97 -1.16
C LEU A 13 -17.63 1.62 -1.60
N THR A 14 -18.67 2.04 -0.86
CA THR A 14 -20.06 1.90 -1.32
C THR A 14 -20.36 2.83 -2.49
N SER A 15 -19.56 3.90 -2.65
CA SER A 15 -19.66 4.82 -3.78
C SER A 15 -18.81 4.36 -4.97
N PRO A 16 -19.42 4.14 -6.16
CA PRO A 16 -18.66 3.81 -7.37
C PRO A 16 -17.65 4.88 -7.79
N GLU A 17 -17.92 6.15 -7.45
CA GLU A 17 -17.01 7.26 -7.74
C GLU A 17 -15.72 7.15 -6.90
N VAL A 18 -15.85 6.78 -5.62
CA VAL A 18 -14.71 6.55 -4.71
C VAL A 18 -13.84 5.41 -5.25
N VAL A 19 -14.45 4.28 -5.61
CA VAL A 19 -13.73 3.14 -6.21
C VAL A 19 -13.02 3.55 -7.50
N THR A 20 -13.65 4.38 -8.34
CA THR A 20 -13.05 4.89 -9.59
C THR A 20 -11.83 5.77 -9.31
N LYS A 21 -11.87 6.63 -8.29
CA LYS A 21 -10.73 7.48 -7.90
C LYS A 21 -9.57 6.65 -7.37
N TYR A 22 -9.81 5.66 -6.51
CA TYR A 22 -8.78 4.71 -6.06
C TYR A 22 -8.15 3.97 -7.23
N LYS A 23 -8.95 3.44 -8.16
CA LYS A 23 -8.45 2.70 -9.32
C LYS A 23 -7.67 3.60 -10.28
N GLY A 24 -8.11 4.84 -10.49
CA GLY A 24 -7.37 5.83 -11.29
C GLY A 24 -6.03 6.19 -10.67
N ALA A 25 -5.98 6.41 -9.35
CA ALA A 25 -4.73 6.67 -8.64
C ALA A 25 -3.77 5.46 -8.71
N ALA A 26 -4.31 4.25 -8.55
CA ALA A 26 -3.55 3.01 -8.64
C ALA A 26 -3.00 2.74 -10.05
N GLU A 27 -3.77 3.03 -11.09
CA GLU A 27 -3.29 2.90 -12.47
C GLU A 27 -2.09 3.81 -12.73
N ILE A 28 -2.15 5.06 -12.26
CA ILE A 28 -1.05 6.02 -12.40
C ILE A 28 0.19 5.54 -11.65
N VAL A 29 0.04 5.16 -10.38
CA VAL A 29 1.20 4.77 -9.56
C VAL A 29 1.83 3.45 -10.02
N ASN A 30 1.03 2.50 -10.53
CA ASN A 30 1.57 1.27 -11.14
C ASN A 30 2.40 1.58 -12.39
N LYS A 31 1.94 2.51 -13.24
CA LYS A 31 2.69 2.96 -14.42
C LYS A 31 3.95 3.73 -14.04
N ALA A 32 3.89 4.56 -13.01
CA ALA A 32 5.04 5.29 -12.47
C ALA A 32 6.10 4.31 -11.95
N LEU A 33 5.69 3.30 -11.18
CA LEU A 33 6.57 2.25 -10.70
C LEU A 33 7.21 1.47 -11.85
N GLN A 34 6.40 1.07 -12.85
CA GLN A 34 6.92 0.37 -14.03
C GLN A 34 7.97 1.21 -14.77
N LEU A 35 7.73 2.52 -14.92
CA LEU A 35 8.70 3.44 -15.51
C LEU A 35 10.00 3.46 -14.69
N VAL A 36 9.92 3.69 -13.38
CA VAL A 36 11.11 3.77 -12.52
C VAL A 36 11.90 2.45 -12.53
N VAL A 37 11.23 1.30 -12.38
CA VAL A 37 11.86 -0.03 -12.48
C VAL A 37 12.60 -0.19 -13.81
N SER A 38 12.01 0.23 -14.94
CA SER A 38 12.66 0.10 -16.25
C SER A 38 13.92 0.95 -16.42
N GLU A 39 14.13 1.92 -15.52
CA GLU A 39 15.27 2.84 -15.50
C GLU A 39 16.28 2.51 -14.39
N CYS A 40 15.97 1.56 -13.50
CA CYS A 40 16.90 1.04 -12.50
C CYS A 40 18.00 0.21 -13.17
N LYS A 41 19.02 0.91 -13.68
CA LYS A 41 20.19 0.35 -14.36
C LYS A 41 21.46 0.77 -13.63
N PRO A 42 22.58 0.03 -13.78
CA PRO A 42 23.85 0.44 -13.23
C PRO A 42 24.20 1.87 -13.66
N LYS A 43 24.76 2.66 -12.74
CA LYS A 43 25.14 4.07 -12.87
C LYS A 43 23.96 5.06 -12.96
N ALA A 44 22.71 4.61 -12.88
CA ALA A 44 21.59 5.53 -12.76
C ALA A 44 21.66 6.26 -11.40
N LYS A 45 21.52 7.58 -11.40
CA LYS A 45 21.47 8.36 -10.17
C LYS A 45 20.12 8.15 -9.49
N ILE A 46 20.14 7.90 -8.19
CA ILE A 46 18.93 7.67 -7.40
C ILE A 46 18.02 8.90 -7.41
N VAL A 47 18.60 10.11 -7.32
CA VAL A 47 17.83 11.36 -7.33
C VAL A 47 17.05 11.55 -8.63
N ASP A 48 17.67 11.26 -9.78
CA ASP A 48 17.03 11.36 -11.10
C ASP A 48 15.84 10.41 -11.21
N LEU A 49 15.98 9.19 -10.68
CA LEU A 49 14.90 8.19 -10.66
C LEU A 49 13.74 8.62 -9.76
N CYS A 50 14.03 9.20 -8.58
CA CYS A 50 13.02 9.77 -7.69
C CYS A 50 12.25 10.92 -8.37
N GLU A 51 12.97 11.88 -8.98
CA GLU A 51 12.36 13.00 -9.69
C GLU A 51 11.50 12.52 -10.87
N LYS A 52 11.96 11.50 -11.60
CA LYS A 52 11.23 10.90 -12.73
C LYS A 52 9.90 10.29 -12.29
N GLY A 53 9.89 9.55 -11.18
CA GLY A 53 8.66 8.97 -10.61
C GLY A 53 7.65 10.05 -10.19
N ASP A 54 8.11 11.07 -9.46
CA ASP A 54 7.25 12.17 -8.99
C ASP A 54 6.71 13.00 -10.17
N ALA A 55 7.55 13.30 -11.16
CA ALA A 55 7.17 14.05 -12.35
C ALA A 55 6.10 13.31 -13.16
N PHE A 56 6.26 11.99 -13.34
CA PHE A 56 5.28 11.17 -14.04
C PHE A 56 3.91 11.21 -13.34
N ILE A 57 3.87 11.05 -12.01
CA ILE A 57 2.62 11.12 -11.24
C ILE A 57 1.97 12.51 -11.39
N LYS A 58 2.75 13.58 -11.24
CA LYS A 58 2.26 14.98 -11.38
C LYS A 58 1.68 15.24 -12.77
N GLU A 59 2.36 14.77 -13.83
CA GLU A 59 1.89 14.94 -15.21
C GLU A 59 0.59 14.17 -15.48
N GLN A 60 0.55 12.87 -15.14
CA GLN A 60 -0.62 12.02 -15.40
C GLN A 60 -1.85 12.49 -14.62
N THR A 61 -1.69 12.81 -13.33
CA THR A 61 -2.78 13.34 -12.51
C THR A 61 -3.21 14.73 -13.01
N GLY A 62 -2.28 15.59 -13.42
CA GLY A 62 -2.58 16.89 -14.02
C GLY A 62 -3.50 16.80 -15.23
N ASN A 63 -3.45 15.68 -15.95
CA ASN A 63 -4.29 15.40 -17.12
C ASN A 63 -5.74 14.96 -16.83
N MET A 64 -6.02 14.51 -15.61
CA MET A 64 -7.37 14.10 -15.20
C MET A 64 -8.19 15.30 -14.71
N TYR A 65 -9.52 15.22 -14.74
CA TYR A 65 -10.43 16.20 -14.11
C TYR A 65 -10.06 17.68 -14.36
N LYS A 66 -9.76 18.06 -15.63
CA LYS A 66 -9.46 19.46 -15.99
C LYS A 66 -10.72 20.34 -16.08
N ASN A 67 -11.83 19.76 -16.54
CA ASN A 67 -13.07 20.50 -16.87
C ASN A 67 -14.20 20.28 -15.86
N VAL A 68 -13.85 20.03 -14.59
CA VAL A 68 -14.84 19.85 -13.51
C VAL A 68 -15.13 21.16 -12.81
N LYS A 69 -16.38 21.34 -12.35
CA LYS A 69 -16.82 22.59 -11.67
C LYS A 69 -16.15 22.81 -10.31
N LYS A 70 -15.83 21.71 -9.59
CA LYS A 70 -15.13 21.73 -8.31
C LYS A 70 -13.67 21.37 -8.56
N LYS A 71 -12.72 22.15 -8.02
CA LYS A 71 -11.30 21.81 -8.05
C LYS A 71 -11.09 20.50 -7.28
N ILE A 72 -10.51 19.50 -7.95
CA ILE A 72 -10.16 18.19 -7.37
C ILE A 72 -8.65 18.17 -7.15
N GLU A 73 -8.24 18.02 -5.89
CA GLU A 73 -6.83 17.85 -5.52
C GLU A 73 -6.31 16.48 -5.96
N ARG A 74 -5.10 16.43 -6.48
CA ARG A 74 -4.51 15.22 -7.05
C ARG A 74 -3.00 15.41 -7.22
N GLY A 75 -2.27 14.31 -7.20
CA GLY A 75 -0.82 14.33 -7.33
C GLY A 75 -0.14 13.22 -6.56
N VAL A 76 1.07 13.51 -6.11
CA VAL A 76 1.89 12.62 -5.30
C VAL A 76 1.30 12.52 -3.90
N ALA A 77 1.00 11.30 -3.45
CA ALA A 77 0.55 11.00 -2.10
C ALA A 77 1.71 10.57 -1.18
N PHE A 78 2.73 9.95 -1.76
CA PHE A 78 3.98 9.63 -1.08
C PHE A 78 5.12 9.82 -2.08
N PRO A 79 6.16 10.62 -1.77
CA PRO A 79 7.26 10.87 -2.70
C PRO A 79 7.94 9.58 -3.12
N THR A 80 8.47 9.56 -4.35
CA THR A 80 9.25 8.43 -4.84
C THR A 80 10.50 8.27 -3.97
N CYS A 81 10.62 7.10 -3.36
CA CYS A 81 11.73 6.66 -2.55
C CYS A 81 12.41 5.47 -3.21
N ILE A 82 13.73 5.42 -3.13
CA ILE A 82 14.55 4.36 -3.71
C ILE A 82 15.61 3.99 -2.68
N SER A 83 15.40 2.89 -1.96
CA SER A 83 16.25 2.45 -0.86
C SER A 83 17.04 1.20 -1.25
N VAL A 84 18.37 1.29 -1.22
CA VAL A 84 19.28 0.27 -1.77
C VAL A 84 19.81 -0.65 -0.67
N ASN A 85 19.86 -1.96 -0.93
CA ASN A 85 20.45 -3.00 -0.08
C ASN A 85 19.94 -2.94 1.38
N ASN A 86 20.81 -2.60 2.33
CA ASN A 86 20.51 -2.53 3.76
C ASN A 86 19.73 -1.27 4.17
N ILE A 87 19.62 -0.25 3.31
CA ILE A 87 18.73 0.89 3.55
C ILE A 87 17.30 0.37 3.47
N VAL A 88 16.52 0.52 4.54
CA VAL A 88 15.19 -0.09 4.69
C VAL A 88 14.12 0.69 3.93
N CYS A 89 14.06 2.00 4.13
CA CYS A 89 12.94 2.82 3.64
C CYS A 89 13.29 4.31 3.50
N HIS A 90 12.38 5.04 2.84
CA HIS A 90 12.28 6.51 2.81
C HIS A 90 13.46 7.30 2.20
N PHE A 91 14.40 6.65 1.53
CA PHE A 91 15.48 7.39 0.86
C PHE A 91 14.95 8.11 -0.40
N SER A 92 14.71 9.41 -0.29
CA SER A 92 14.36 10.32 -1.39
C SER A 92 15.27 11.56 -1.33
N PRO A 93 16.49 11.48 -1.88
CA PRO A 93 17.54 12.47 -1.61
C PRO A 93 17.24 13.87 -2.15
N LEU A 94 17.98 14.87 -1.66
CA LEU A 94 18.01 16.23 -2.22
C LEU A 94 18.67 16.24 -3.61
N SER A 95 18.41 17.27 -4.42
CA SER A 95 18.94 17.40 -5.78
C SER A 95 20.48 17.44 -5.88
N SER A 96 21.19 17.65 -4.77
CA SER A 96 22.65 17.63 -4.70
C SER A 96 23.25 16.25 -4.46
N ASP A 97 22.44 15.20 -4.26
CA ASP A 97 22.92 13.85 -3.99
C ASP A 97 23.39 13.17 -5.28
N GLU A 98 24.52 12.46 -5.18
CA GLU A 98 25.21 11.83 -6.30
C GLU A 98 25.21 10.29 -6.19
N THR A 99 24.39 9.71 -5.32
CA THR A 99 24.32 8.26 -5.13
C THR A 99 23.81 7.61 -6.42
N ILE A 100 24.55 6.61 -6.90
CA ILE A 100 24.22 5.83 -8.10
C ILE A 100 23.88 4.39 -7.74
N LEU A 101 23.14 3.72 -8.62
CA LEU A 101 22.91 2.28 -8.55
C LEU A 101 24.11 1.51 -9.11
N GLU A 102 24.40 0.35 -8.54
CA GLU A 102 25.38 -0.62 -9.02
C GLU A 102 24.70 -1.90 -9.55
N GLU A 103 25.43 -2.69 -10.35
CA GLU A 103 24.94 -4.01 -10.77
C GLU A 103 24.81 -4.93 -9.55
N GLY A 104 23.69 -5.62 -9.45
CA GLY A 104 23.36 -6.51 -8.33
C GLY A 104 22.69 -5.82 -7.14
N ASP A 105 22.56 -4.48 -7.15
CA ASP A 105 21.88 -3.76 -6.08
C ASP A 105 20.42 -4.19 -5.93
N MET A 106 19.99 -4.38 -4.69
CA MET A 106 18.59 -4.63 -4.35
C MET A 106 17.90 -3.31 -4.03
N VAL A 107 17.04 -2.87 -4.94
CA VAL A 107 16.43 -1.55 -4.95
C VAL A 107 14.96 -1.64 -4.57
N LYS A 108 14.61 -1.02 -3.44
CA LYS A 108 13.23 -0.88 -2.97
C LYS A 108 12.68 0.45 -3.44
N ILE A 109 11.66 0.41 -4.30
CA ILE A 109 11.00 1.58 -4.84
C ILE A 109 9.65 1.71 -4.14
N ASP A 110 9.37 2.83 -3.48
CA ASP A 110 8.12 3.12 -2.77
C ASP A 110 7.57 4.49 -3.22
N MET A 111 6.27 4.56 -3.52
CA MET A 111 5.62 5.75 -4.04
C MET A 111 4.10 5.71 -3.88
N GLY A 112 3.47 6.88 -3.93
CA GLY A 112 2.02 7.03 -3.80
C GLY A 112 1.43 8.08 -4.72
N CYS A 113 0.21 7.84 -5.18
CA CYS A 113 -0.62 8.77 -5.93
C CYS A 113 -1.97 8.96 -5.21
N HIS A 114 -2.56 10.15 -5.29
CA HIS A 114 -3.94 10.36 -4.85
C HIS A 114 -4.76 11.12 -5.89
N ILE A 115 -6.08 10.87 -5.86
CA ILE A 115 -7.09 11.62 -6.59
C ILE A 115 -8.20 11.97 -5.59
N ASP A 116 -8.48 13.25 -5.41
CA ASP A 116 -9.46 13.78 -4.45
C ASP A 116 -9.21 13.30 -3.00
N GLY A 117 -7.95 13.04 -2.68
CA GLY A 117 -7.55 12.50 -1.37
C GLY A 117 -7.67 10.98 -1.24
N PHE A 118 -8.19 10.25 -2.23
CA PHE A 118 -8.18 8.78 -2.23
C PHE A 118 -6.83 8.27 -2.71
N ILE A 119 -6.12 7.59 -1.81
CA ILE A 119 -4.70 7.28 -1.93
C ILE A 119 -4.48 5.85 -2.44
N ALA A 120 -3.57 5.70 -3.39
CA ALA A 120 -3.01 4.42 -3.79
C ALA A 120 -1.48 4.47 -3.65
N VAL A 121 -0.94 3.56 -2.85
CA VAL A 121 0.50 3.37 -2.64
C VAL A 121 0.96 2.03 -3.18
N VAL A 122 2.23 1.97 -3.58
CA VAL A 122 2.88 0.76 -4.06
C VAL A 122 4.36 0.79 -3.69
N ALA A 123 4.88 -0.36 -3.25
CA ALA A 123 6.31 -0.56 -3.17
C ALA A 123 6.70 -1.92 -3.75
N HIS A 124 7.87 -1.96 -4.36
CA HIS A 124 8.40 -3.16 -4.98
C HIS A 124 9.92 -3.18 -4.87
N THR A 125 10.46 -4.39 -4.73
CA THR A 125 11.90 -4.60 -4.70
C THR A 125 12.36 -5.23 -6.00
N HIS A 126 13.33 -4.59 -6.63
CA HIS A 126 13.95 -4.98 -7.88
C HIS A 126 15.45 -5.18 -7.67
N VAL A 127 16.03 -6.23 -8.23
CA VAL A 127 17.49 -6.42 -8.26
C VAL A 127 18.01 -5.93 -9.61
N VAL A 128 18.99 -5.03 -9.60
CA VAL A 128 19.61 -4.41 -10.78
C VAL A 128 20.48 -5.44 -11.49
N GLN A 129 19.86 -6.42 -12.14
CA GLN A 129 20.52 -7.47 -12.88
C GLN A 129 19.60 -8.07 -13.95
N GLY A 130 20.21 -8.72 -14.93
CA GLY A 130 19.51 -9.62 -15.85
C GLY A 130 19.36 -11.04 -15.27
N GLY A 131 18.32 -11.76 -15.72
CA GLY A 131 18.12 -13.17 -15.38
C GLY A 131 17.57 -13.42 -13.97
N PRO A 132 17.53 -14.68 -13.52
CA PRO A 132 16.94 -15.05 -12.24
C PRO A 132 17.77 -14.55 -11.06
N VAL A 133 17.08 -14.07 -10.02
CA VAL A 133 17.69 -13.71 -8.74
C VAL A 133 17.92 -15.00 -7.94
N THR A 134 19.08 -15.13 -7.31
CA THR A 134 19.48 -16.34 -6.55
C THR A 134 19.99 -15.99 -5.14
N GLY A 135 20.25 -17.00 -4.32
CA GLY A 135 20.86 -16.85 -3.00
C GLY A 135 19.99 -16.08 -2.01
N ARG A 136 20.63 -15.38 -1.06
CA ARG A 136 19.93 -14.64 0.00
C ARG A 136 19.03 -13.53 -0.52
N ALA A 137 19.37 -12.93 -1.66
CA ALA A 137 18.51 -11.96 -2.34
C ALA A 137 17.18 -12.59 -2.79
N ALA A 138 17.24 -13.78 -3.37
CA ALA A 138 16.04 -14.53 -3.75
C ALA A 138 15.22 -14.96 -2.54
N ASP A 139 15.88 -15.40 -1.45
CA ASP A 139 15.20 -15.81 -0.23
C ASP A 139 14.39 -14.65 0.39
N VAL A 140 15.01 -13.48 0.57
CA VAL A 140 14.33 -12.33 1.22
C VAL A 140 13.21 -11.74 0.35
N LEU A 141 13.38 -11.75 -0.98
CA LEU A 141 12.34 -11.39 -1.94
C LEU A 141 11.17 -12.38 -1.93
N ALA A 142 11.46 -13.68 -1.92
CA ALA A 142 10.45 -14.72 -1.83
C ALA A 142 9.69 -14.63 -0.49
N ALA A 143 10.39 -14.35 0.61
CA ALA A 143 9.79 -14.09 1.92
C ALA A 143 8.82 -12.92 1.87
N ALA A 144 9.24 -11.75 1.34
CA ALA A 144 8.39 -10.57 1.23
C ALA A 144 7.15 -10.84 0.37
N ASN A 145 7.32 -11.49 -0.77
CA ASN A 145 6.22 -11.78 -1.67
C ASN A 145 5.24 -12.79 -1.09
N THR A 146 5.73 -13.88 -0.52
CA THR A 146 4.86 -14.90 0.10
C THR A 146 4.10 -14.28 1.28
N ALA A 147 4.74 -13.43 2.08
CA ALA A 147 4.10 -12.73 3.19
C ALA A 147 3.05 -11.72 2.67
N ALA A 148 3.33 -11.00 1.58
CA ALA A 148 2.36 -10.13 0.92
C ALA A 148 1.13 -10.90 0.38
N GLU A 149 1.34 -12.07 -0.23
CA GLU A 149 0.26 -12.92 -0.72
C GLU A 149 -0.58 -13.54 0.41
N VAL A 150 0.04 -13.92 1.52
CA VAL A 150 -0.66 -14.35 2.75
C VAL A 150 -1.45 -13.19 3.34
N ALA A 151 -0.84 -12.01 3.50
CA ALA A 151 -1.49 -10.82 4.02
C ALA A 151 -2.70 -10.41 3.16
N LEU A 152 -2.59 -10.44 1.82
CA LEU A 152 -3.71 -10.18 0.91
C LEU A 152 -4.94 -11.07 1.18
N ARG A 153 -4.71 -12.31 1.63
CA ARG A 153 -5.79 -13.27 1.92
C ARG A 153 -6.33 -13.17 3.35
N LEU A 154 -5.55 -12.60 4.26
CA LEU A 154 -5.92 -12.45 5.67
C LEU A 154 -6.51 -11.06 5.99
N VAL A 155 -6.11 -10.01 5.27
CA VAL A 155 -6.71 -8.67 5.32
C VAL A 155 -8.04 -8.72 4.57
N ARG A 156 -9.08 -9.13 5.29
CA ARG A 156 -10.46 -9.28 4.79
C ARG A 156 -11.46 -9.17 5.94
N PRO A 157 -12.72 -8.79 5.65
CA PRO A 157 -13.74 -8.63 6.67
C PRO A 157 -13.88 -9.84 7.60
N GLY A 158 -14.02 -9.60 8.90
CA GLY A 158 -14.17 -10.66 9.90
C GLY A 158 -12.88 -11.25 10.46
N ARG A 159 -11.71 -10.79 9.98
CA ARG A 159 -10.39 -11.21 10.49
C ARG A 159 -9.75 -10.11 11.32
N LYS A 160 -8.88 -10.49 12.24
CA LYS A 160 -8.15 -9.55 13.09
C LYS A 160 -6.82 -9.14 12.47
N ASN A 161 -6.35 -7.94 12.80
CA ASN A 161 -5.02 -7.48 12.47
C ASN A 161 -3.91 -8.38 13.03
N SER A 162 -4.07 -8.89 14.26
CA SER A 162 -3.10 -9.80 14.91
C SER A 162 -2.91 -11.12 14.16
N ASP A 163 -3.95 -11.67 13.51
CA ASP A 163 -3.82 -12.86 12.64
C ASP A 163 -2.81 -12.62 11.52
N VAL A 164 -2.80 -11.41 10.94
CA VAL A 164 -1.88 -11.03 9.85
C VAL A 164 -0.46 -10.89 10.40
N THR A 165 -0.30 -10.22 11.54
CA THR A 165 1.00 -10.04 12.23
C THR A 165 1.69 -11.37 12.53
N GLU A 166 0.95 -12.36 13.03
CA GLU A 166 1.51 -13.69 13.30
C GLU A 166 1.91 -14.42 12.00
N ALA A 167 1.05 -14.36 10.99
CA ALA A 167 1.25 -15.09 9.75
C ALA A 167 2.47 -14.60 8.95
N ILE A 168 2.66 -13.29 8.83
CA ILE A 168 3.81 -12.73 8.08
C ILE A 168 5.15 -13.05 8.74
N GLN A 169 5.19 -13.14 10.08
CA GLN A 169 6.39 -13.54 10.81
C GLN A 169 6.75 -15.02 10.57
N LYS A 170 5.75 -15.91 10.61
CA LYS A 170 5.92 -17.33 10.28
C LYS A 170 6.43 -17.51 8.84
N VAL A 171 5.87 -16.74 7.90
CA VAL A 171 6.35 -16.75 6.51
C VAL A 171 7.81 -16.30 6.41
N ALA A 172 8.19 -15.18 7.03
CA ALA A 172 9.57 -14.72 6.96
C ALA A 172 10.55 -15.75 7.54
N ALA A 173 10.19 -16.39 8.66
CA ALA A 173 11.01 -17.41 9.29
C ALA A 173 11.26 -18.63 8.40
N ALA A 174 10.28 -19.05 7.58
CA ALA A 174 10.43 -20.17 6.63
C ALA A 174 11.51 -19.94 5.56
N TYR A 175 11.90 -18.68 5.32
CA TYR A 175 12.98 -18.29 4.41
C TYR A 175 14.27 -17.87 5.13
N ASP A 176 14.40 -18.20 6.42
CA ASP A 176 15.46 -17.70 7.32
C ASP A 176 15.57 -16.17 7.28
N CYS A 177 14.44 -15.48 7.18
CA CYS A 177 14.35 -14.03 7.18
C CYS A 177 13.54 -13.55 8.39
N LYS A 178 13.57 -12.23 8.64
CA LYS A 178 12.75 -11.59 9.67
C LYS A 178 11.89 -10.50 9.07
N ILE A 179 10.72 -10.27 9.65
CA ILE A 179 9.95 -9.06 9.38
C ILE A 179 10.64 -7.90 10.09
N VAL A 180 10.71 -6.75 9.42
CA VAL A 180 11.28 -5.52 9.99
C VAL A 180 10.32 -4.92 11.02
N GLU A 181 10.83 -4.65 12.21
CA GLU A 181 10.09 -4.01 13.32
C GLU A 181 9.75 -2.55 13.00
N GLY A 182 8.62 -2.08 13.53
CA GLY A 182 8.19 -0.68 13.40
C GLY A 182 7.47 -0.34 12.08
N VAL A 183 7.27 -1.32 11.19
CA VAL A 183 6.45 -1.16 9.98
C VAL A 183 4.97 -1.34 10.32
N LEU A 184 4.13 -0.47 9.78
CA LEU A 184 2.68 -0.48 9.99
C LEU A 184 1.97 -0.52 8.63
N SER A 185 1.02 -1.45 8.49
CA SER A 185 0.03 -1.39 7.40
C SER A 185 -1.17 -0.59 7.88
N HIS A 186 -1.53 0.48 7.18
CA HIS A 186 -2.55 1.41 7.65
C HIS A 186 -3.87 1.26 6.90
N GLN A 187 -4.98 1.42 7.63
CA GLN A 187 -6.23 1.82 7.00
C GLN A 187 -6.05 3.20 6.35
N MET A 188 -6.54 3.35 5.13
CA MET A 188 -6.56 4.63 4.42
C MET A 188 -7.99 5.12 4.24
N LYS A 189 -8.16 6.43 4.37
CA LYS A 189 -9.43 7.15 4.15
C LYS A 189 -9.17 8.34 3.22
N GLN A 190 -10.21 9.08 2.86
CA GLN A 190 -10.04 10.30 2.07
C GLN A 190 -9.13 11.29 2.82
N PHE A 191 -8.01 11.67 2.21
CA PHE A 191 -6.96 12.52 2.77
C PHE A 191 -6.23 11.95 4.00
N VAL A 192 -6.42 10.68 4.36
CA VAL A 192 -5.75 10.05 5.50
C VAL A 192 -4.96 8.84 5.00
N ILE A 193 -3.63 8.95 4.99
CA ILE A 193 -2.71 7.88 4.55
C ILE A 193 -2.41 6.87 5.66
N ASP A 194 -2.57 7.29 6.91
CA ASP A 194 -2.14 6.62 8.14
C ASP A 194 -3.27 6.60 9.18
N GLY A 195 -4.38 5.96 8.82
CA GLY A 195 -5.49 5.74 9.74
C GLY A 195 -5.09 4.92 10.96
N ASN A 196 -5.87 5.07 12.03
CA ASN A 196 -5.57 4.48 13.34
C ASN A 196 -5.72 2.95 13.38
N LYS A 197 -6.52 2.38 12.48
CA LYS A 197 -6.66 0.92 12.36
C LYS A 197 -5.48 0.37 11.57
N VAL A 198 -4.61 -0.35 12.26
CA VAL A 198 -3.31 -0.76 11.71
C VAL A 198 -3.03 -2.24 11.92
N VAL A 199 -2.23 -2.82 11.02
CA VAL A 199 -1.55 -4.09 11.23
C VAL A 199 -0.10 -3.79 11.59
N LEU A 200 0.32 -4.24 12.77
CA LEU A 200 1.70 -4.15 13.22
C LEU A 200 2.54 -5.24 12.56
N SER A 201 3.73 -4.92 12.05
CA SER A 201 4.60 -5.91 11.40
C SER A 201 5.15 -6.96 12.37
N VAL A 202 5.60 -6.50 13.55
CA VAL A 202 6.13 -7.33 14.63
C VAL A 202 5.64 -6.78 15.96
N SER A 203 5.08 -7.65 16.81
CA SER A 203 4.70 -7.28 18.17
C SER A 203 5.93 -7.19 19.06
N ASN A 204 6.12 -6.06 19.74
CA ASN A 204 7.14 -5.92 20.78
C ASN A 204 6.54 -5.22 22.03
N PRO A 205 7.17 -5.29 23.21
CA PRO A 205 6.60 -4.75 24.43
C PRO A 205 6.33 -3.24 24.41
N ASP A 206 7.12 -2.51 23.62
CA ASP A 206 7.15 -1.04 23.55
C ASP A 206 6.13 -0.49 22.55
N THR A 207 5.74 -1.27 21.55
CA THR A 207 4.80 -0.91 20.49
C THR A 207 3.56 -1.78 20.57
N ARG A 208 2.44 -1.18 20.97
CA ARG A 208 1.14 -1.83 20.99
C ARG A 208 0.19 -1.12 20.05
N VAL A 209 -0.60 -1.93 19.34
CA VAL A 209 -1.72 -1.46 18.52
C VAL A 209 -2.99 -2.11 19.04
N ASP A 210 -4.11 -1.42 18.91
CA ASP A 210 -5.39 -1.97 19.34
C ASP A 210 -5.75 -3.18 18.46
N ASP A 211 -6.33 -4.21 19.08
CA ASP A 211 -6.96 -5.31 18.36
C ASP A 211 -8.09 -4.74 17.50
N ALA A 212 -8.03 -5.01 16.20
CA ALA A 212 -9.01 -4.50 15.26
C ALA A 212 -9.44 -5.58 14.29
N GLU A 213 -10.75 -5.67 14.05
CA GLU A 213 -11.35 -6.57 13.07
C GLU A 213 -11.58 -5.82 11.76
N PHE A 214 -11.08 -6.33 10.63
CA PHE A 214 -11.31 -5.70 9.32
C PHE A 214 -12.80 -5.70 8.96
N GLU A 215 -13.23 -4.65 8.25
CA GLU A 215 -14.64 -4.45 7.87
C GLU A 215 -14.80 -4.27 6.35
N GLU A 216 -16.02 -4.48 5.86
CA GLU A 216 -16.36 -4.18 4.46
C GLU A 216 -16.27 -2.67 4.20
N ASN A 217 -15.91 -2.33 2.97
CA ASN A 217 -15.74 -0.97 2.46
C ASN A 217 -14.54 -0.20 3.02
N GLU A 218 -13.64 -0.86 3.74
CA GLU A 218 -12.35 -0.31 4.15
C GLU A 218 -11.27 -0.42 3.05
N VAL A 219 -10.26 0.43 3.12
CA VAL A 219 -9.07 0.40 2.26
C VAL A 219 -7.83 0.30 3.13
N TYR A 220 -6.87 -0.53 2.76
CA TYR A 220 -5.60 -0.66 3.46
C TYR A 220 -4.41 -0.51 2.53
N SER A 221 -3.35 0.13 3.03
CA SER A 221 -1.98 -0.03 2.53
C SER A 221 -1.33 -1.18 3.30
N VAL A 222 -1.20 -2.33 2.66
CA VAL A 222 -0.49 -3.48 3.24
C VAL A 222 0.99 -3.30 2.94
N ASP A 223 1.80 -3.21 3.99
CA ASP A 223 3.23 -2.89 3.94
C ASP A 223 4.07 -4.03 4.54
N ILE A 224 4.77 -4.76 3.69
CA ILE A 224 5.58 -5.93 4.07
C ILE A 224 7.05 -5.64 3.79
N VAL A 225 7.85 -5.61 4.85
CA VAL A 225 9.30 -5.44 4.77
C VAL A 225 9.98 -6.61 5.46
N THR A 226 10.81 -7.35 4.73
CA THR A 226 11.60 -8.48 5.23
C THR A 226 13.09 -8.17 5.15
N SER A 227 13.86 -8.77 6.06
CA SER A 227 15.29 -8.58 6.21
C SER A 227 15.99 -9.94 6.34
N THR A 228 17.17 -10.07 5.74
CA THR A 228 18.07 -11.19 6.02
C THR A 228 18.78 -11.06 7.37
N GLY A 229 18.74 -9.86 7.97
CA GLY A 229 19.39 -9.50 9.22
C GLY A 229 18.50 -9.71 10.44
N GLU A 230 18.56 -8.78 11.40
CA GLU A 230 17.87 -8.90 12.67
C GLU A 230 16.43 -8.39 12.67
N GLY A 231 16.02 -7.65 11.64
CA GLY A 231 14.71 -7.01 11.56
C GLY A 231 14.59 -5.78 12.45
N LYS A 232 15.71 -5.21 12.91
CA LYS A 232 15.74 -4.11 13.91
C LYS A 232 16.42 -2.88 13.33
N PRO A 233 15.69 -2.10 12.54
CA PRO A 233 16.28 -1.05 11.74
C PRO A 233 16.69 0.13 12.64
N LYS A 234 17.79 0.80 12.28
CA LYS A 234 18.34 1.92 13.04
C LYS A 234 18.39 3.19 12.21
N LEU A 235 18.19 4.32 12.87
CA LEU A 235 18.53 5.61 12.31
C LEU A 235 20.07 5.78 12.37
N LEU A 236 20.67 6.14 11.24
CA LEU A 236 22.09 6.44 11.11
C LEU A 236 22.23 7.87 10.57
N ASP A 237 23.33 8.54 10.90
CA ASP A 237 23.62 9.91 10.45
C ASP A 237 24.11 9.97 8.98
N GLU A 238 24.11 8.85 8.27
CA GLU A 238 24.64 8.72 6.90
C GLU A 238 23.71 9.30 5.83
N LYS A 239 22.39 9.16 6.01
CA LYS A 239 21.37 9.62 5.06
C LYS A 239 20.40 10.56 5.75
N GLN A 240 20.29 11.78 5.21
CA GLN A 240 19.42 12.80 5.77
C GLN A 240 17.94 12.43 5.60
N THR A 241 17.12 12.71 6.62
CA THR A 241 15.67 12.66 6.51
C THR A 241 15.17 13.80 5.63
N THR A 242 14.51 13.45 4.52
CA THR A 242 13.97 14.41 3.55
C THR A 242 12.46 14.33 3.42
N ILE A 243 11.81 13.30 3.96
CA ILE A 243 10.36 13.12 3.83
C ILE A 243 9.66 13.54 5.12
N TYR A 244 8.60 14.32 4.96
CA TYR A 244 7.81 14.88 6.05
C TYR A 244 6.33 14.86 5.69
N LYS A 245 5.47 14.81 6.70
CA LYS A 245 4.02 15.01 6.57
C LYS A 245 3.58 16.04 7.60
N ARG A 246 2.60 16.87 7.26
CA ARG A 246 2.03 17.84 8.20
C ARG A 246 1.16 17.17 9.25
N ALA A 247 1.35 17.53 10.52
CA ALA A 247 0.43 17.19 11.60
C ALA A 247 -0.66 18.26 11.67
N VAL A 248 -1.81 18.01 11.04
CA VAL A 248 -2.89 18.99 10.87
C VAL A 248 -3.61 19.37 12.17
N ASP A 249 -3.51 18.49 13.19
CA ASP A 249 -4.05 18.66 14.53
C ASP A 249 -3.12 19.47 15.46
N LYS A 250 -1.88 19.72 15.04
CA LYS A 250 -0.88 20.45 15.83
C LYS A 250 -0.81 21.91 15.40
N SER A 251 -0.69 22.79 16.39
CA SER A 251 -0.58 24.23 16.19
C SER A 251 0.50 24.80 17.09
N TYR A 252 1.41 25.58 16.51
CA TYR A 252 2.51 26.22 17.21
C TYR A 252 2.91 27.53 16.52
N ASN A 253 3.22 28.54 17.31
CA ASN A 253 3.66 29.85 16.81
C ASN A 253 5.18 29.86 16.56
N LEU A 254 5.57 29.54 15.33
CA LEU A 254 6.97 29.49 14.90
C LEU A 254 7.68 30.84 15.11
N LYS A 255 8.84 30.79 15.77
CA LYS A 255 9.64 31.96 16.17
C LYS A 255 10.55 32.43 15.05
N MET A 256 11.14 31.53 14.26
CA MET A 256 12.04 31.92 13.19
C MET A 256 11.29 32.34 11.92
N LYS A 257 11.78 33.39 11.25
CA LYS A 257 11.23 33.86 9.96
C LYS A 257 11.33 32.79 8.87
N ALA A 258 12.42 32.02 8.86
CA ALA A 258 12.63 30.93 7.92
C ALA A 258 11.58 29.81 8.11
N SER A 259 11.31 29.41 9.35
CA SER A 259 10.31 28.38 9.65
C SER A 259 8.90 28.81 9.28
N ARG A 260 8.50 30.06 9.58
CA ARG A 260 7.19 30.59 9.14
C ARG A 260 7.04 30.56 7.61
N PHE A 261 8.10 30.92 6.89
CA PHE A 261 8.10 30.88 5.42
C PHE A 261 7.94 29.45 4.90
N ILE A 262 8.77 28.52 5.37
CA ILE A 262 8.74 27.11 4.95
C ILE A 262 7.41 26.45 5.33
N PHE A 263 6.90 26.68 6.53
CA PHE A 263 5.61 26.13 6.94
C PHE A 263 4.44 26.68 6.11
N SER A 264 4.49 27.96 5.70
CA SER A 264 3.52 28.53 4.78
C SER A 264 3.59 27.91 3.39
N GLU A 265 4.81 27.68 2.86
CA GLU A 265 5.01 26.99 1.59
C GLU A 265 4.46 25.55 1.63
N ILE A 266 4.81 24.80 2.68
CA ILE A 266 4.31 23.43 2.91
C ILE A 266 2.78 23.42 3.00
N SER A 267 2.19 24.33 3.78
CA SER A 267 0.73 24.37 3.95
C SER A 267 -0.03 24.66 2.64
N GLN A 268 0.61 25.33 1.68
CA GLN A 268 0.01 25.64 0.37
C GLN A 268 0.23 24.52 -0.66
N LYS A 269 1.43 23.93 -0.68
CA LYS A 269 1.80 22.90 -1.67
C LYS A 269 1.40 21.49 -1.24
N PHE A 270 1.53 21.18 0.05
CA PHE A 270 1.41 19.86 0.65
C PHE A 270 0.55 19.93 1.92
N PRO A 271 -0.75 20.26 1.79
CA PRO A 271 -1.58 20.55 2.95
C PRO A 271 -1.72 19.33 3.88
N ILE A 272 -1.73 18.11 3.33
CA ILE A 272 -2.01 16.87 4.07
C ILE A 272 -1.08 15.72 3.66
N MET A 273 -0.74 15.58 2.37
CA MET A 273 0.07 14.46 1.87
C MET A 273 1.54 14.58 2.30
N PRO A 274 2.22 13.45 2.59
CA PRO A 274 3.67 13.39 2.68
C PRO A 274 4.37 14.03 1.47
N PHE A 275 5.48 14.71 1.73
CA PHE A 275 6.26 15.43 0.72
C PHE A 275 7.76 15.28 0.99
N THR A 276 8.57 15.51 -0.05
CA THR A 276 10.03 15.54 0.06
C THR A 276 10.55 16.98 0.15
N ALA A 277 11.57 17.19 0.97
CA ALA A 277 12.27 18.47 1.11
C ALA A 277 12.93 18.93 -0.21
N ARG A 278 13.12 18.01 -1.17
CA ARG A 278 13.57 18.34 -2.54
C ARG A 278 12.63 19.30 -3.27
N ASP A 279 11.33 19.28 -2.95
CA ASP A 279 10.32 20.15 -3.58
C ASP A 279 10.18 21.54 -2.89
N LEU A 280 11.02 21.84 -1.89
CA LEU A 280 11.03 23.09 -1.13
C LEU A 280 12.17 24.03 -1.55
N GLU A 281 12.09 25.30 -1.13
CA GLU A 281 13.20 26.24 -1.31
C GLU A 281 14.42 25.87 -0.43
N GLU A 282 15.42 25.23 -1.04
CA GLU A 282 16.58 24.60 -0.37
C GLU A 282 17.29 25.49 0.66
N LYS A 283 17.56 26.77 0.31
CA LYS A 283 18.30 27.71 1.18
C LYS A 283 17.62 27.95 2.52
N ARG A 284 16.29 27.82 2.59
CA ARG A 284 15.48 28.09 3.78
C ARG A 284 14.96 26.81 4.43
N ALA A 285 14.83 25.73 3.66
CA ALA A 285 14.31 24.45 4.12
C ALA A 285 15.11 23.88 5.29
N ARG A 286 16.45 23.87 5.21
CA ARG A 286 17.31 23.22 6.23
C ARG A 286 17.08 23.73 7.65
N LEU A 287 16.98 25.04 7.84
CA LEU A 287 16.74 25.63 9.17
C LEU A 287 15.24 25.64 9.53
N GLY A 288 14.37 25.88 8.55
CA GLY A 288 12.93 25.97 8.78
C GLY A 288 12.30 24.64 9.21
N LEU A 289 12.75 23.52 8.64
CA LEU A 289 12.21 22.20 8.96
C LEU A 289 12.52 21.76 10.40
N VAL A 290 13.70 22.11 10.93
CA VAL A 290 14.13 21.69 12.29
C VAL A 290 13.16 22.23 13.36
N GLU A 291 12.81 23.51 13.31
CA GLU A 291 11.85 24.09 14.27
C GLU A 291 10.45 23.46 14.12
N CYS A 292 10.01 23.21 12.88
CA CYS A 292 8.71 22.58 12.63
C CYS A 292 8.63 21.16 13.18
N VAL A 293 9.70 20.36 13.04
CA VAL A 293 9.76 18.99 13.59
C VAL A 293 9.84 19.03 15.11
N ASN A 294 10.69 19.89 15.70
CA ASN A 294 10.84 20.00 17.16
C ASN A 294 9.57 20.45 17.89
N HIS A 295 8.60 21.01 17.18
CA HIS A 295 7.31 21.43 17.70
C HIS A 295 6.15 20.62 17.11
N ASP A 296 6.44 19.41 16.62
CA ASP A 296 5.47 18.41 16.14
C ASP A 296 4.55 18.91 15.02
N LEU A 297 4.90 19.99 14.32
CA LEU A 297 4.13 20.48 13.17
C LEU A 297 4.33 19.59 11.94
N LEU A 298 5.46 18.89 11.88
CA LEU A 298 5.83 17.97 10.82
C LEU A 298 6.27 16.63 11.43
N GLN A 299 5.66 15.55 10.95
CA GLN A 299 6.08 14.19 11.23
C GLN A 299 7.17 13.78 10.23
N PRO A 300 8.38 13.42 10.69
CA PRO A 300 9.45 12.95 9.81
C PRO A 300 9.27 11.47 9.43
N TYR A 301 9.68 11.12 8.22
CA TYR A 301 9.84 9.74 7.75
C TYR A 301 11.33 9.46 7.59
N PRO A 302 12.01 9.00 8.66
CA PRO A 302 13.46 8.83 8.65
C PRO A 302 13.91 7.71 7.72
N VAL A 303 15.15 7.84 7.23
CA VAL A 303 15.83 6.77 6.50
C VAL A 303 16.43 5.80 7.51
N LEU A 304 15.92 4.57 7.53
CA LEU A 304 16.35 3.54 8.46
C LEU A 304 17.23 2.50 7.77
N HIS A 305 18.09 1.83 8.53
CA HIS A 305 19.10 0.91 8.01
C HIS A 305 19.15 -0.38 8.81
N GLU A 306 19.32 -1.50 8.11
CA GLU A 306 19.89 -2.74 8.64
C GLU A 306 21.43 -2.66 8.66
N LYS A 307 22.07 -3.68 9.25
CA LYS A 307 23.54 -3.74 9.28
C LYS A 307 24.11 -3.81 7.85
N PRO A 308 25.29 -3.23 7.61
CA PRO A 308 25.97 -3.38 6.32
C PRO A 308 26.12 -4.86 5.92
N GLY A 309 25.72 -5.19 4.70
CA GLY A 309 25.73 -6.56 4.16
C GLY A 309 24.40 -7.30 4.29
N ASP A 310 23.49 -6.86 5.15
CA ASP A 310 22.12 -7.39 5.18
C ASP A 310 21.31 -6.87 3.99
N LEU A 311 20.38 -7.69 3.51
CA LEU A 311 19.50 -7.38 2.39
C LEU A 311 18.07 -7.21 2.90
N VAL A 312 17.39 -6.21 2.36
CA VAL A 312 16.01 -5.87 2.74
C VAL A 312 15.14 -5.87 1.49
N ALA A 313 14.03 -6.60 1.54
CA ALA A 313 12.97 -6.56 0.54
C ALA A 313 11.71 -5.90 1.10
N HIS A 314 11.01 -5.20 0.23
CA HIS A 314 9.82 -4.40 0.48
C HIS A 314 8.78 -4.64 -0.62
N ILE A 315 7.59 -5.07 -0.20
CA ILE A 315 6.40 -5.20 -1.04
C ILE A 315 5.27 -4.46 -0.33
N LYS A 316 4.75 -3.41 -0.96
CA LYS A 316 3.59 -2.66 -0.47
C LYS A 316 2.52 -2.60 -1.54
N PHE A 317 1.27 -2.76 -1.14
CA PHE A 317 0.13 -2.67 -2.05
C PHE A 317 -1.11 -2.09 -1.38
N THR A 318 -1.98 -1.51 -2.19
CA THR A 318 -3.29 -0.99 -1.78
C THR A 318 -4.34 -2.05 -2.07
N VAL A 319 -5.18 -2.35 -1.08
CA VAL A 319 -6.26 -3.32 -1.16
C VAL A 319 -7.60 -2.71 -0.74
N LEU A 320 -8.64 -2.99 -1.52
CA LEU A 320 -10.02 -2.55 -1.30
C LEU A 320 -10.82 -3.73 -0.74
N LEU A 321 -11.40 -3.59 0.44
CA LEU A 321 -12.21 -4.64 1.07
C LEU A 321 -13.65 -4.53 0.58
N MET A 322 -13.91 -5.04 -0.62
CA MET A 322 -15.24 -5.01 -1.22
C MET A 322 -16.13 -6.13 -0.64
N PRO A 323 -17.47 -5.99 -0.70
CA PRO A 323 -18.39 -7.06 -0.26
C PRO A 323 -18.21 -8.41 -1.00
N ASN A 324 -17.59 -8.40 -2.19
CA ASN A 324 -17.27 -9.61 -2.95
C ASN A 324 -15.83 -10.12 -2.73
N GLY A 325 -15.09 -9.54 -1.79
CA GLY A 325 -13.72 -9.91 -1.43
C GLY A 325 -12.70 -8.81 -1.69
N SER A 326 -11.46 -9.08 -1.33
CA SER A 326 -10.37 -8.10 -1.38
C SER A 326 -9.91 -7.85 -2.83
N ASP A 327 -9.82 -6.59 -3.26
CA ASP A 327 -9.34 -6.18 -4.59
C ASP A 327 -8.00 -5.47 -4.44
N ARG A 328 -6.89 -6.17 -4.71
CA ARG A 328 -5.55 -5.57 -4.80
C ARG A 328 -5.48 -4.72 -6.07
N ILE A 329 -5.30 -3.42 -5.92
CA ILE A 329 -5.30 -2.47 -7.06
C ILE A 329 -3.90 -1.99 -7.45
N THR A 330 -2.91 -2.12 -6.57
CA THR A 330 -1.50 -1.83 -6.89
C THR A 330 -0.63 -3.08 -6.81
N SER A 331 0.26 -3.24 -7.78
CA SER A 331 1.12 -4.42 -7.91
C SER A 331 2.19 -4.20 -8.97
N HIS A 332 3.29 -4.94 -8.84
CA HIS A 332 4.27 -5.11 -9.90
C HIS A 332 4.68 -6.57 -9.99
N ALA A 333 5.04 -7.02 -11.19
CA ALA A 333 5.48 -8.40 -11.41
C ALA A 333 6.87 -8.61 -10.80
N LEU A 334 7.08 -9.75 -10.16
CA LEU A 334 8.41 -10.10 -9.64
C LEU A 334 9.34 -10.56 -10.75
N GLN A 335 10.63 -10.30 -10.55
CA GLN A 335 11.68 -11.02 -11.27
C GLN A 335 11.58 -12.51 -10.99
N GLU A 336 12.11 -13.31 -11.90
CA GLU A 336 12.27 -14.74 -11.65
C GLU A 336 13.17 -14.96 -10.43
N LEU A 337 12.71 -15.75 -9.47
CA LEU A 337 13.42 -16.04 -8.22
C LEU A 337 13.77 -17.52 -8.17
N SER A 338 14.99 -17.83 -7.72
CA SER A 338 15.44 -19.17 -7.34
C SER A 338 15.93 -19.16 -5.89
N PRO A 339 14.99 -19.10 -4.92
CA PRO A 339 15.35 -19.14 -3.50
C PRO A 339 15.93 -20.50 -3.11
N ALA A 340 16.84 -20.52 -2.15
CA ALA A 340 17.39 -21.74 -1.58
C ALA A 340 16.37 -22.43 -0.64
N LYS A 341 15.38 -21.67 -0.16
CA LYS A 341 14.33 -22.12 0.75
C LYS A 341 12.99 -22.26 0.01
N THR A 342 12.21 -23.27 0.38
CA THR A 342 10.84 -23.45 -0.10
C THR A 342 9.90 -23.58 1.10
N ILE A 343 8.63 -23.26 0.87
CA ILE A 343 7.55 -23.40 1.87
C ILE A 343 6.82 -24.75 1.71
N ASP A 344 7.48 -25.74 1.11
CA ASP A 344 6.81 -26.99 0.78
C ASP A 344 6.42 -27.81 2.02
N ASP A 345 7.25 -27.71 3.06
CA ASP A 345 7.03 -28.40 4.33
C ASP A 345 6.27 -27.53 5.35
N GLU A 346 5.68 -26.41 4.91
CA GLU A 346 4.96 -25.44 5.75
C GLU A 346 3.44 -25.53 5.51
N PRO A 347 2.72 -26.48 6.16
CA PRO A 347 1.30 -26.73 5.89
C PRO A 347 0.40 -25.54 6.26
N GLU A 348 0.79 -24.77 7.28
CA GLU A 348 0.04 -23.59 7.71
C GLU A 348 0.10 -22.48 6.65
N ILE A 349 1.30 -22.19 6.12
CA ILE A 349 1.49 -21.22 5.03
C ILE A 349 0.71 -21.65 3.78
N LYS A 350 0.78 -22.93 3.41
CA LYS A 350 -0.01 -23.49 2.29
C LYS A 350 -1.51 -23.31 2.50
N THR A 351 -1.99 -23.49 3.73
CA THR A 351 -3.40 -23.29 4.08
C THR A 351 -3.81 -21.83 3.88
N TRP A 352 -2.98 -20.87 4.30
CA TRP A 352 -3.26 -19.46 4.04
C TRP A 352 -3.25 -19.12 2.55
N LEU A 353 -2.26 -19.60 1.80
CA LEU A 353 -2.15 -19.34 0.36
C LEU A 353 -3.30 -19.96 -0.46
N ALA A 354 -3.91 -21.04 0.03
CA ALA A 354 -5.09 -21.66 -0.58
C ALA A 354 -6.38 -20.87 -0.36
N LEU A 355 -6.40 -19.89 0.56
CA LEU A 355 -7.57 -19.04 0.78
C LEU A 355 -7.89 -18.21 -0.47
N PRO A 356 -9.18 -18.07 -0.83
CA PRO A 356 -9.56 -17.24 -1.95
C PRO A 356 -9.44 -15.76 -1.60
N VAL A 357 -8.92 -14.96 -2.54
CA VAL A 357 -8.87 -13.49 -2.43
C VAL A 357 -10.25 -12.87 -2.73
N LYS A 358 -10.99 -13.45 -3.69
CA LYS A 358 -12.37 -13.04 -4.03
C LYS A 358 -13.36 -14.14 -3.68
N THR A 359 -14.50 -13.76 -3.13
CA THR A 359 -15.59 -14.72 -2.90
C THR A 359 -16.17 -15.14 -4.26
N LYS A 360 -16.34 -16.46 -4.47
CA LYS A 360 -17.10 -16.93 -5.63
C LYS A 360 -18.51 -16.39 -5.45
N LYS A 361 -19.01 -15.62 -6.43
CA LYS A 361 -20.43 -15.25 -6.53
C LYS A 361 -21.24 -16.52 -6.23
N LYS A 362 -22.05 -16.54 -5.17
CA LYS A 362 -23.10 -17.57 -5.04
C LYS A 362 -23.92 -17.41 -6.32
N GLY A 363 -23.77 -18.36 -7.25
CA GLY A 363 -24.48 -18.35 -8.51
C GLY A 363 -25.95 -18.15 -8.17
N GLY A 364 -26.55 -17.07 -8.69
CA GLY A 364 -27.97 -16.82 -8.52
C GLY A 364 -28.69 -18.09 -8.95
N GLY A 365 -29.25 -18.80 -7.96
CA GLY A 365 -30.01 -19.99 -8.22
C GLY A 365 -31.06 -19.62 -9.25
N LYS A 366 -30.97 -20.25 -10.44
CA LYS A 366 -32.03 -20.20 -11.44
C LYS A 366 -33.31 -20.54 -10.68
N LYS A 367 -34.17 -19.55 -10.44
CA LYS A 367 -35.54 -19.76 -9.99
C LYS A 367 -36.14 -20.74 -11.01
N LYS A 368 -36.24 -22.02 -10.65
CA LYS A 368 -37.06 -23.00 -11.35
C LYS A 368 -38.46 -22.38 -11.36
N LYS A 369 -38.93 -21.98 -12.55
CA LYS A 369 -40.34 -21.63 -12.78
C LYS A 369 -41.18 -22.77 -12.19
N GLY A 370 -41.89 -22.47 -11.11
CA GLY A 370 -42.85 -23.39 -10.51
C GLY A 370 -43.92 -23.71 -11.54
N LYS A 371 -43.99 -24.97 -11.93
CA LYS A 371 -45.14 -25.55 -12.63
C LYS A 371 -46.24 -25.65 -11.56
N LYS A 372 -47.25 -24.78 -11.62
CA LYS A 372 -48.48 -24.92 -10.83
C LYS A 372 -49.14 -26.23 -11.27
N GLY A 373 -49.12 -27.24 -10.40
CA GLY A 373 -50.08 -28.33 -10.41
C GLY A 373 -51.08 -28.03 -9.30
N GLU A 374 -52.32 -27.75 -9.67
CA GLU A 374 -53.47 -27.88 -8.77
C GLU A 374 -53.99 -29.31 -8.90
N SER A 375 -54.03 -29.98 -7.75
CA SER A 375 -54.69 -31.26 -7.55
C SER A 375 -56.13 -31.01 -7.12
N SER A 376 -57.09 -31.59 -7.83
CA SER A 376 -58.39 -31.97 -7.26
C SER A 376 -58.65 -33.43 -7.56
N GLN A 377 -58.78 -34.22 -6.49
CA GLN A 377 -59.26 -35.59 -6.50
C GLN A 377 -60.78 -35.60 -6.67
N ALA A 378 -61.29 -36.52 -7.50
CA ALA A 378 -62.58 -37.16 -7.32
C ALA A 378 -62.52 -38.57 -7.95
N ASP A 379 -63.06 -39.53 -7.21
CA ASP A 379 -62.94 -40.99 -7.32
C ASP A 379 -63.68 -41.63 -8.54
N PRO A 380 -63.47 -42.95 -8.79
CA PRO A 380 -63.67 -43.60 -10.09
C PRO A 380 -65.03 -44.31 -10.21
N MET A 381 -65.53 -44.49 -11.44
CA MET A 381 -66.45 -45.59 -11.78
C MET A 381 -66.51 -45.85 -13.30
N GLU A 382 -66.17 -47.10 -13.65
CA GLU A 382 -66.67 -47.99 -14.71
C GLU A 382 -67.14 -47.46 -16.08
N GLY A 383 -66.68 -48.12 -17.16
CA GLY A 383 -67.39 -48.15 -18.44
C GLY A 383 -66.51 -48.43 -19.68
N GLU A 384 -66.66 -49.63 -20.21
CA GLU A 384 -66.19 -50.26 -21.46
C GLU A 384 -65.92 -49.42 -22.75
N PRO A 385 -65.23 -50.01 -23.76
CA PRO A 385 -64.72 -49.32 -24.94
C PRO A 385 -65.72 -49.33 -26.11
N ASN A 386 -65.65 -48.32 -26.99
CA ASN A 386 -66.21 -48.46 -28.33
C ASN A 386 -65.47 -47.60 -29.40
N VAL A 387 -64.81 -48.34 -30.28
CA VAL A 387 -64.79 -48.30 -31.76
C VAL A 387 -65.28 -47.03 -32.49
N ALA A 388 -64.51 -46.67 -33.52
CA ALA A 388 -64.90 -46.25 -34.89
C ALA A 388 -64.47 -44.86 -35.37
N GLU A 389 -63.70 -44.90 -36.47
CA GLU A 389 -63.79 -44.10 -37.72
C GLU A 389 -63.77 -42.56 -37.59
N SER A 390 -62.89 -41.83 -38.28
CA SER A 390 -62.54 -41.93 -39.71
C SER A 390 -61.26 -41.16 -40.02
#